data_AF-A0A7J7KMK9-F1
#
_entry.id   AF-A0A7J7KMK9-F1
#
_cell.length_a   1.000
_cell.length_b   1.000
_cell.length_c   1.000
_cell.angle_alpha   90.00
_cell.angle_beta   90.00
_cell.angle_gamma   90.00
#
_symmetry.space_group_name_H-M   'P 1'
#
loop_
_entity.id
_entity.type
_entity.pdbx_description
1 polymer ?
#
loop_
_entity_poly.entity_id
_entity_poly.type
_entity_poly.pdbx_seq_one_letter_code
_entity_poly.pdbx_strand_id
1 'polypeptide(L)'
;MRVKSIFFFLTVSLLLLISVTECRRPPHRYSAVVRTWGPWGRWSICSVACGGGTQSRSRACVVDRRSLNRRRQYHPYKGRCWGVSVGVRRCNRQCCKGKINTYSVTLRGRWQQWSRWADSGPYKYQVEQQYRTRSCTPPSCGGETCSGYSSQVKQFGSIYEPY
;
A
#
# COMPACT_ATOMS: atom_id res chain seq x y z
N MET A 1 17.12 55.06 54.85
CA MET A 1 17.43 53.73 54.26
C MET A 1 16.23 53.20 53.45
N ARG A 2 15.95 53.71 52.24
CA ARG A 2 14.91 53.15 51.33
C ARG A 2 15.27 53.27 49.83
N VAL A 3 16.53 53.55 49.51
CA VAL A 3 16.99 53.68 48.10
C VAL A 3 17.57 52.37 47.58
N LYS A 4 18.24 51.57 48.43
CA LYS A 4 18.83 50.26 48.04
C LYS A 4 17.79 49.22 47.59
N SER A 5 16.56 49.30 48.11
CA SER A 5 15.49 48.34 47.80
C SER A 5 14.88 48.59 46.41
N ILE A 6 14.70 49.86 46.03
CA ILE A 6 14.14 50.24 44.72
C ILE A 6 15.12 49.87 43.59
N PHE A 7 16.43 50.12 43.77
CA PHE A 7 17.45 49.69 42.82
C PHE A 7 17.48 48.17 42.65
N PHE A 8 17.32 47.40 43.75
CA PHE A 8 17.26 45.95 43.69
C PHE A 8 16.07 45.45 42.87
N PHE A 9 14.87 45.98 43.08
CA PHE A 9 13.68 45.59 42.31
C PHE A 9 13.73 46.01 40.83
N LEU A 10 14.33 47.16 40.52
CA LEU A 10 14.55 47.59 39.13
C LEU A 10 15.58 46.69 38.43
N THR A 11 16.66 46.30 39.12
CA THR A 11 17.66 45.37 38.55
C THR A 11 17.13 43.95 38.40
N VAL A 12 16.31 43.46 39.35
CA VAL A 12 15.70 42.14 39.28
C VAL A 12 14.63 42.10 38.17
N SER A 13 13.85 43.18 37.99
CA SER A 13 12.91 43.30 36.87
C SER A 13 13.61 43.39 35.51
N LEU A 14 14.73 44.12 35.42
CA LEU A 14 15.53 44.21 34.18
C LEU A 14 16.20 42.87 33.84
N LEU A 15 16.73 42.14 34.83
CA LEU A 15 17.32 40.81 34.65
C LEU A 15 16.26 39.74 34.32
N LEU A 16 15.06 39.84 34.89
CA LEU A 16 13.94 38.98 34.50
C LEU A 16 13.50 39.25 33.04
N LEU A 17 13.47 40.50 32.60
CA LEU A 17 13.19 40.83 31.19
C LEU A 17 14.27 40.31 30.22
N ILE A 18 15.54 40.28 30.62
CA ILE A 18 16.64 39.72 29.81
C ILE A 18 16.56 38.17 29.74
N SER A 19 15.99 37.50 30.77
CA SER A 19 15.81 36.03 30.79
C SER A 19 14.69 35.53 29.85
N VAL A 20 13.83 36.43 29.35
CA VAL A 20 12.80 36.14 28.34
C VAL A 20 13.28 36.50 26.93
N THR A 21 14.59 36.46 26.66
CA THR A 21 15.05 36.27 25.29
C THR A 21 14.59 34.89 24.83
N GLU A 22 13.39 34.88 24.28
CA GLU A 22 12.76 33.76 23.59
C GLU A 22 13.82 32.94 22.87
N CYS A 23 13.83 31.62 23.09
CA CYS A 23 14.41 30.69 22.14
C CYS A 23 13.61 30.81 20.84
N ARG A 24 13.89 31.86 20.05
CA ARG A 24 13.39 32.00 18.69
C ARG A 24 14.07 30.93 17.86
N ARG A 25 13.51 29.72 17.88
CA ARG A 25 13.76 28.76 16.82
C ARG A 25 13.37 29.49 15.53
N PRO A 26 14.30 29.75 14.60
CA PRO A 26 13.93 30.37 13.35
C PRO A 26 12.82 29.52 12.72
N PRO A 27 11.79 30.12 12.09
CA PRO A 27 10.80 29.34 11.38
C PRO A 27 11.55 28.56 10.31
N HIS A 28 11.72 27.26 10.54
CA HIS A 28 12.36 26.37 9.59
C HIS A 28 11.48 26.37 8.33
N ARG A 29 11.84 27.20 7.35
CA ARG A 29 11.23 27.26 6.01
C ARG A 29 11.65 26.05 5.17
N TYR A 30 11.62 24.86 5.76
CA TYR A 30 11.84 23.62 5.04
C TYR A 30 10.56 23.27 4.28
N SER A 31 10.62 23.45 2.97
CA SER A 31 9.57 22.94 2.09
C SER A 31 9.70 21.42 2.01
N ALA A 32 8.58 20.70 2.00
CA ALA A 32 8.61 19.28 1.66
C ALA A 32 8.92 19.13 0.16
N VAL A 33 9.86 18.25 -0.20
CA VAL A 33 10.01 17.81 -1.58
C VAL A 33 8.92 16.78 -1.85
N VAL A 34 8.10 17.00 -2.86
CA VAL A 34 7.16 15.96 -3.30
C VAL A 34 7.96 14.92 -4.06
N ARG A 35 7.85 13.66 -3.66
CA ARG A 35 8.42 12.53 -4.40
C ARG A 35 7.32 11.73 -5.06
N THR A 36 7.52 11.42 -6.33
CA THR A 36 6.61 10.63 -7.13
C THR A 36 7.34 9.45 -7.73
N TRP A 37 6.58 8.39 -8.01
CA TRP A 37 7.14 7.26 -8.74
C TRP A 37 7.48 7.69 -10.16
N GLY A 38 8.71 7.41 -10.57
CA GLY A 38 9.07 7.40 -11.97
C GLY A 38 8.34 6.29 -12.73
N PRO A 39 8.48 6.25 -14.06
CA PRO A 39 7.90 5.18 -14.86
C PRO A 39 8.43 3.82 -14.40
N TRP A 40 7.59 2.80 -14.55
CA TRP A 40 8.03 1.43 -14.37
C TRP A 40 9.09 1.07 -15.43
N GLY A 41 10.15 0.41 -14.98
CA GLY A 41 11.10 -0.23 -15.88
C GLY A 41 10.45 -1.38 -16.67
N ARG A 42 11.21 -1.91 -17.64
CA ARG A 42 10.80 -3.09 -18.38
C ARG A 42 10.71 -4.29 -17.44
N TRP A 43 9.85 -5.24 -17.78
CA TRP A 43 9.82 -6.52 -17.08
C TRP A 43 11.08 -7.32 -17.42
N SER A 44 11.60 -8.03 -16.41
CA SER A 44 12.66 -9.02 -16.58
C SER A 44 12.22 -10.13 -17.52
N ILE A 45 13.19 -10.91 -18.00
CA ILE A 45 12.90 -12.20 -18.63
C ILE A 45 12.15 -13.07 -17.61
N CYS A 46 11.25 -13.91 -18.11
CA CYS A 46 10.53 -14.85 -17.27
C CYS A 46 11.50 -15.91 -16.72
N SER A 47 11.39 -16.23 -15.44
CA SER A 47 12.19 -17.27 -14.77
C SER A 47 12.17 -18.64 -15.45
N VAL A 48 11.09 -18.99 -16.15
CA VAL A 48 10.98 -20.22 -16.93
C VAL A 48 10.39 -19.94 -18.30
N ALA A 49 10.76 -20.75 -19.29
CA ALA A 49 10.28 -20.62 -20.67
C ALA A 49 8.81 -21.10 -20.84
N CYS A 50 8.30 -21.92 -19.92
CA CYS A 50 6.96 -22.50 -19.94
C CYS A 50 6.60 -23.03 -18.54
N GLY A 51 5.35 -23.44 -18.33
CA GLY A 51 4.88 -24.04 -17.07
C GLY A 51 4.50 -23.03 -15.99
N GLY A 52 4.55 -21.73 -16.29
CA GLY A 52 4.24 -20.66 -15.36
C GLY A 52 5.44 -20.21 -14.53
N GLY A 53 6.04 -19.09 -14.94
CA GLY A 53 7.10 -18.42 -14.21
C GLY A 53 6.68 -17.10 -13.58
N THR A 54 7.65 -16.44 -12.96
CA THR A 54 7.57 -15.05 -12.51
C THR A 54 8.58 -14.17 -13.25
N GLN A 55 8.19 -12.91 -13.45
CA GLN A 55 9.05 -11.83 -13.91
C GLN A 55 8.86 -10.63 -12.98
N SER A 56 9.90 -9.81 -12.85
CA SER A 56 9.92 -8.65 -11.96
C SER A 56 10.23 -7.37 -12.73
N ARG A 57 9.85 -6.23 -12.18
CA ARG A 57 10.25 -4.90 -12.65
C ARG A 57 10.41 -3.95 -11.48
N SER A 58 11.22 -2.92 -11.64
CA SER A 58 11.43 -1.88 -10.63
C SER A 58 11.04 -0.50 -11.16
N ARG A 59 10.83 0.44 -10.23
CA ARG A 59 10.64 1.87 -10.52
C ARG A 59 11.39 2.70 -9.49
N ALA A 60 11.88 3.86 -9.90
CA ALA A 60 12.60 4.77 -9.03
C ALA A 60 11.66 5.74 -8.33
N CYS A 61 11.94 6.06 -7.06
CA CYS A 61 11.27 7.14 -6.35
C CYS A 61 12.01 8.46 -6.60
N VAL A 62 11.48 9.28 -7.50
CA VAL A 62 12.13 10.49 -7.98
C VAL A 62 11.52 11.73 -7.34
N VAL A 63 12.31 12.80 -7.29
CA VAL A 63 11.82 14.11 -6.88
C VAL A 63 10.95 14.68 -7.99
N ASP A 64 9.73 15.11 -7.65
CA ASP A 64 8.92 15.90 -8.56
C ASP A 64 9.59 17.27 -8.72
N ARG A 65 10.17 17.49 -9.90
CA ARG A 65 10.88 18.74 -10.24
C ARG A 65 9.96 19.97 -10.13
N ARG A 66 8.64 19.82 -10.24
CA ARG A 66 7.67 20.91 -10.05
C ARG A 66 7.59 21.38 -8.60
N SER A 67 7.96 20.51 -7.65
CA SER A 67 8.02 20.85 -6.23
C SER A 67 9.34 21.51 -5.81
N LEU A 68 10.31 21.63 -6.72
CA LEU A 68 11.60 22.27 -6.47
C LEU A 68 11.51 23.79 -6.62
N ASN A 69 11.83 24.49 -5.54
CA ASN A 69 11.98 25.94 -5.46
C ASN A 69 13.43 26.22 -5.04
N ARG A 70 14.23 26.76 -5.95
CA ARG A 70 15.67 27.02 -5.73
C ARG A 70 15.95 27.99 -4.57
N ARG A 71 14.94 28.73 -4.08
CA ARG A 71 15.06 29.68 -2.96
C ARG A 71 14.72 29.07 -1.59
N ARG A 72 14.31 27.80 -1.52
CA ARG A 72 13.99 27.11 -0.26
C ARG A 72 15.01 26.03 0.05
N GLN A 73 15.33 25.91 1.34
CA GLN A 73 16.09 24.78 1.84
C GLN A 73 15.17 23.56 1.92
N TYR A 74 15.67 22.40 1.51
CA TYR A 74 14.92 21.14 1.51
C TYR A 74 15.54 20.16 2.48
N HIS A 75 14.69 19.42 3.18
CA HIS A 75 15.15 18.41 4.13
C HIS A 75 15.37 17.08 3.38
N PRO A 76 16.58 16.49 3.40
CA PRO A 76 16.96 15.35 2.54
C PRO A 76 16.09 14.10 2.73
N TYR A 77 15.44 13.97 3.89
CA TYR A 77 14.61 12.83 4.27
C TYR A 77 13.09 13.06 4.15
N LYS A 78 12.61 14.27 3.83
CA LYS A 78 11.17 14.56 3.73
C LYS A 78 10.70 14.39 2.29
N GLY A 79 9.92 13.33 2.07
CA GLY A 79 9.34 12.94 0.79
C GLY A 79 9.65 11.47 0.52
N ARG A 80 8.65 10.59 0.68
CA ARG A 80 8.73 9.16 0.33
C ARG A 80 7.63 8.87 -0.69
N CYS A 81 7.92 8.02 -1.66
CA CYS A 81 6.89 7.51 -2.55
C CYS A 81 6.07 6.44 -1.83
N TRP A 82 4.75 6.58 -1.85
CA TRP A 82 3.84 5.61 -1.25
C TRP A 82 3.61 4.41 -2.18
N GLY A 83 3.61 3.20 -1.62
CA GLY A 83 3.48 1.93 -2.35
C GLY A 83 4.82 1.24 -2.63
N VAL A 84 4.77 0.19 -3.46
CA VAL A 84 5.92 -0.70 -3.70
C VAL A 84 6.87 -0.18 -4.78
N SER A 85 8.18 -0.41 -4.62
CA SER A 85 9.22 -0.10 -5.61
C SER A 85 9.42 -1.21 -6.64
N VAL A 86 8.95 -2.42 -6.35
CA VAL A 86 9.09 -3.62 -7.18
C VAL A 86 7.72 -4.19 -7.49
N GLY A 87 7.48 -4.48 -8.77
CA GLY A 87 6.32 -5.21 -9.24
C GLY A 87 6.71 -6.62 -9.65
N VAL A 88 5.90 -7.61 -9.30
CA VAL A 88 6.07 -9.01 -9.71
C VAL A 88 4.81 -9.46 -10.43
N ARG A 89 4.96 -10.20 -11.53
CA ARG A 89 3.82 -10.82 -12.23
C ARG A 89 4.15 -12.21 -12.74
N ARG A 90 3.11 -13.03 -12.92
CA ARG A 90 3.24 -14.32 -13.62
C ARG A 90 3.50 -14.14 -15.11
N CYS A 91 4.24 -15.06 -15.70
CA CYS A 91 4.60 -15.10 -17.11
C CYS A 91 4.68 -16.52 -17.63
N ASN A 92 4.78 -16.68 -18.94
CA ASN A 92 4.96 -17.95 -19.64
C ASN A 92 4.01 -19.06 -19.13
N ARG A 93 2.71 -18.76 -19.15
CA ARG A 93 1.66 -19.64 -18.63
C ARG A 93 1.33 -20.81 -19.55
N GLN A 94 1.93 -20.84 -20.75
CA GLN A 94 1.85 -21.97 -21.66
C GLN A 94 2.43 -23.23 -21.04
N CYS A 95 1.86 -24.38 -21.37
CA CYS A 95 2.43 -25.68 -21.00
C CYS A 95 3.79 -25.88 -21.66
N CYS A 96 4.70 -26.57 -20.97
CA CYS A 96 5.91 -27.07 -21.59
C CYS A 96 5.56 -28.22 -22.55
N LYS A 97 6.10 -28.21 -23.77
CA LYS A 97 5.99 -29.35 -24.69
C LYS A 97 7.11 -30.33 -24.36
N GLY A 98 6.79 -31.39 -23.61
CA GLY A 98 7.72 -32.47 -23.29
C GLY A 98 7.17 -33.41 -22.21
N LYS A 99 7.38 -34.72 -22.38
CA LYS A 99 7.20 -35.71 -21.31
C LYS A 99 8.38 -35.55 -20.35
N ILE A 100 8.16 -34.84 -19.24
CA ILE A 100 9.01 -35.01 -18.08
C ILE A 100 8.47 -36.25 -17.37
N ASN A 101 9.37 -37.18 -17.05
CA ASN A 101 9.07 -38.41 -16.36
C ASN A 101 8.16 -38.10 -15.15
N THR A 102 7.04 -38.81 -15.07
CA THR A 102 5.97 -38.68 -14.06
C THR A 102 5.15 -37.38 -14.10
N TYR A 103 3.99 -37.50 -14.76
CA TYR A 103 2.78 -36.65 -14.69
C TYR A 103 2.92 -35.24 -15.30
N SER A 104 2.38 -35.08 -16.51
CA SER A 104 1.76 -33.82 -16.92
C SER A 104 0.62 -33.53 -15.93
N VAL A 105 0.92 -32.82 -14.84
CA VAL A 105 -0.13 -32.42 -13.90
C VAL A 105 -0.88 -31.24 -14.50
N THR A 106 -1.89 -31.58 -15.29
CA THR A 106 -3.03 -30.73 -15.55
C THR A 106 -3.66 -30.42 -14.19
N LEU A 107 -3.19 -29.37 -13.51
CA LEU A 107 -3.77 -28.95 -12.24
C LEU A 107 -5.10 -28.28 -12.55
N ARG A 108 -6.20 -28.96 -12.20
CA ARG A 108 -7.54 -28.34 -12.15
C ARG A 108 -7.48 -27.07 -11.32
N GLY A 109 -8.27 -26.07 -11.72
CA GLY A 109 -8.44 -24.86 -10.93
C GLY A 109 -8.90 -25.22 -9.52
N ARG A 110 -8.26 -24.66 -8.50
CA ARG A 110 -8.57 -24.95 -7.10
C ARG A 110 -9.23 -23.74 -6.45
N TRP A 111 -10.42 -23.95 -5.91
CA TRP A 111 -11.08 -22.96 -5.06
C TRP A 111 -10.26 -22.73 -3.79
N GLN A 112 -10.02 -21.46 -3.47
CA GLN A 112 -9.58 -21.08 -2.14
C GLN A 112 -10.74 -21.22 -1.14
N GLN A 113 -10.42 -21.16 0.15
CA GLN A 113 -11.44 -21.17 1.19
C GLN A 113 -12.41 -19.99 1.01
N TRP A 114 -13.67 -20.24 1.32
CA TRP A 114 -14.67 -19.18 1.41
C TRP A 114 -14.25 -18.14 2.46
N SER A 115 -14.52 -16.87 2.16
CA SER A 115 -14.48 -15.81 3.17
C SER A 115 -15.51 -16.11 4.28
N ARG A 116 -15.36 -15.41 5.41
CA ARG A 116 -16.47 -15.30 6.36
C ARG A 116 -17.67 -14.63 5.70
N TRP A 117 -18.85 -14.90 6.22
CA TRP A 117 -20.07 -14.19 5.84
C TRP A 117 -19.95 -12.72 6.24
N ALA A 118 -20.30 -11.85 5.31
CA ALA A 118 -20.35 -10.41 5.49
C ALA A 118 -21.79 -9.92 5.25
N ASP A 119 -22.21 -8.91 6.01
CA ASP A 119 -23.53 -8.33 5.90
C ASP A 119 -23.63 -7.41 4.68
N SER A 120 -24.75 -7.46 3.94
CA SER A 120 -24.99 -6.58 2.81
C SER A 120 -25.46 -5.19 3.27
N GLY A 121 -24.53 -4.30 3.62
CA GLY A 121 -24.81 -2.86 3.72
C GLY A 121 -24.54 -2.20 5.08
N PRO A 122 -24.60 -0.86 5.15
CA PRO A 122 -24.14 -0.07 6.30
C PRO A 122 -25.15 0.00 7.46
N TYR A 123 -26.35 -0.59 7.33
CA TYR A 123 -27.45 -0.33 8.26
C TYR A 123 -27.65 -1.47 9.27
N LYS A 124 -27.23 -1.19 10.50
CA LYS A 124 -27.14 -2.09 11.67
C LYS A 124 -28.46 -2.76 12.11
N TYR A 125 -29.60 -2.44 11.50
CA TYR A 125 -30.92 -2.89 11.98
C TYR A 125 -31.77 -3.66 10.95
N GLN A 126 -31.32 -3.83 9.70
CA GLN A 126 -32.03 -4.61 8.68
C GLN A 126 -31.05 -5.32 7.75
N VAL A 127 -30.38 -6.35 8.26
CA VAL A 127 -29.54 -7.23 7.43
C VAL A 127 -30.45 -8.30 6.82
N GLU A 128 -30.96 -8.06 5.62
CA GLU A 128 -31.79 -9.05 4.90
C GLU A 128 -30.96 -10.22 4.35
N GLN A 129 -29.69 -9.98 4.00
CA GLN A 129 -28.85 -10.95 3.30
C GLN A 129 -27.40 -10.89 3.78
N GLN A 130 -26.76 -12.06 3.83
CA GLN A 130 -25.32 -12.20 4.03
C GLN A 130 -24.67 -12.71 2.74
N TYR A 131 -23.47 -12.23 2.42
CA TYR A 131 -22.71 -12.73 1.28
C TYR A 131 -21.34 -13.28 1.71
N ARG A 132 -20.80 -14.20 0.93
CA ARG A 132 -19.42 -14.65 1.02
C ARG A 132 -18.84 -14.87 -0.36
N THR A 133 -17.53 -14.77 -0.47
CA THR A 133 -16.81 -14.93 -1.75
C THR A 133 -15.65 -15.90 -1.59
N ARG A 134 -15.22 -16.48 -2.71
CA ARG A 134 -13.99 -17.27 -2.80
C ARG A 134 -13.29 -16.96 -4.12
N SER A 135 -11.96 -17.12 -4.15
CA SER A 135 -11.18 -16.92 -5.37
C SER A 135 -10.74 -18.25 -5.97
N CYS A 136 -10.79 -18.35 -7.29
CA CYS A 136 -10.25 -19.50 -8.02
C CYS A 136 -8.75 -19.31 -8.22
N THR A 137 -7.95 -20.30 -7.85
CA THR A 137 -6.56 -20.39 -8.30
C THR A 137 -6.60 -20.95 -9.73
N PRO A 138 -6.16 -20.19 -10.75
CA PRO A 138 -6.29 -20.60 -12.14
C PRO A 138 -5.58 -21.94 -12.40
N PRO A 139 -6.14 -22.80 -13.27
CA PRO A 139 -5.52 -24.06 -13.64
C PRO A 139 -4.16 -23.82 -14.31
N SER A 140 -3.28 -24.80 -14.19
CA SER A 140 -2.02 -24.83 -14.93
C SER A 140 -2.12 -25.86 -16.04
N CYS A 141 -1.39 -25.61 -17.12
CA CYS A 141 -1.21 -26.56 -18.21
C CYS A 141 -2.51 -26.96 -18.97
N GLY A 142 -3.43 -26.02 -19.22
CA GLY A 142 -4.67 -26.31 -19.94
C GLY A 142 -5.70 -27.09 -19.12
N GLY A 143 -5.55 -27.11 -17.79
CA GLY A 143 -6.52 -27.73 -16.89
C GLY A 143 -7.85 -27.02 -16.84
N GLU A 144 -8.86 -27.77 -16.37
CA GLU A 144 -10.22 -27.26 -16.24
C GLU A 144 -10.27 -26.10 -15.24
N THR A 145 -11.03 -25.06 -15.58
CA THR A 145 -11.28 -23.94 -14.66
C THR A 145 -12.05 -24.41 -13.42
N CYS A 146 -12.06 -23.59 -12.37
CA CYS A 146 -12.88 -23.91 -11.21
C CYS A 146 -14.37 -23.90 -11.61
N SER A 147 -15.06 -25.02 -11.37
CA SER A 147 -16.51 -25.11 -11.60
C SER A 147 -17.30 -24.61 -10.38
N GLY A 148 -18.42 -23.93 -10.65
CA GLY A 148 -19.35 -23.38 -9.64
C GLY A 148 -19.16 -21.89 -9.34
N TYR A 149 -19.97 -21.35 -8.43
CA TYR A 149 -20.04 -19.91 -8.16
C TYR A 149 -18.89 -19.40 -7.29
N SER A 150 -18.43 -18.18 -7.56
CA SER A 150 -17.42 -17.45 -6.77
C SER A 150 -18.02 -16.65 -5.61
N SER A 151 -19.34 -16.53 -5.56
CA SER A 151 -20.10 -15.78 -4.56
C SER A 151 -21.32 -16.58 -4.14
N GLN A 152 -21.69 -16.47 -2.87
CA GLN A 152 -22.93 -17.01 -2.34
C GLN A 152 -23.62 -15.96 -1.48
N VAL A 153 -24.95 -16.00 -1.52
CA VAL A 153 -25.82 -15.13 -0.74
C VAL A 153 -26.74 -16.01 0.09
N LYS A 154 -26.94 -15.67 1.36
CA LYS A 154 -27.89 -16.33 2.26
C LYS A 154 -28.87 -15.28 2.75
N GLN A 155 -30.15 -15.47 2.45
CA GLN A 155 -31.24 -14.71 3.07
C GLN A 155 -31.61 -15.40 4.39
N PHE A 156 -31.98 -14.63 5.41
CA PHE A 156 -32.51 -15.21 6.64
C PHE A 156 -33.88 -15.85 6.33
N GLY A 157 -33.90 -17.16 6.07
CA GLY A 157 -35.13 -17.94 5.88
C GLY A 157 -35.15 -18.96 4.73
N SER A 158 -34.25 -18.90 3.75
CA SER A 158 -34.16 -19.89 2.65
C SER A 158 -32.88 -19.70 1.81
N ILE A 159 -32.31 -20.81 1.30
CA ILE A 159 -31.12 -20.80 0.42
C ILE A 159 -31.62 -20.78 -1.02
N TYR A 160 -31.32 -19.72 -1.78
CA TYR A 160 -31.55 -19.65 -3.23
C TYR A 160 -30.23 -19.40 -3.96
N GLU A 161 -29.96 -20.19 -5.02
CA GLU A 161 -28.89 -19.93 -5.99
C GLU A 161 -29.45 -19.00 -7.09
N PRO A 162 -28.85 -17.82 -7.34
CA PRO A 162 -29.26 -16.99 -8.47
C PRO A 162 -28.72 -17.58 -9.79
N TYR A 163 -29.59 -17.56 -10.80
CA TYR A 163 -29.38 -18.03 -12.17
C TYR A 163 -28.07 -17.53 -12.81
#